data_AF-A0A1G6HFM0-F1
#
_entry.id   AF-A0A1G6HFM0-F1
#
_cell.length_a   1.000
_cell.length_b   1.000
_cell.length_c   1.000
_cell.angle_alpha   90.00
_cell.angle_beta   90.00
_cell.angle_gamma   90.00
#
_symmetry.space_group_name_H-M   'P 1'
#
loop_
_entity.id
_entity.type
_entity.pdbx_description
1 polymer ?
#
loop_
_entity_poly.entity_id
_entity_poly.type
_entity_poly.pdbx_seq_one_letter_code
_entity_poly.pdbx_strand_id
1 'polypeptide(L)'
;MFVRLRKHPWSFLVGAGLRPVVTINGYTQRLPWGDTYLPIPDDAPVEIEVYVPDTNPRSFVTTIGKVARSIPPGHQRAVEYSAPAFGGCKGEMGPLGTTRTRGVPGQVVTVLFLGLMAIVVALGLVGAVVAAATGQR
;
A
#
# COMPACT_ATOMS: atom_id res chain seq x y z
N MET A 1 -0.43 19.16 14.43
CA MET A 1 0.43 18.04 13.98
C MET A 1 0.38 17.87 12.47
N PHE A 2 1.49 17.51 11.83
CA PHE A 2 1.62 17.27 10.40
C PHE A 2 1.81 15.78 10.11
N VAL A 3 1.06 15.24 9.14
CA VAL A 3 1.18 13.86 8.67
C VAL A 3 1.37 13.86 7.16
N ARG A 4 2.49 13.27 6.69
CA ARG A 4 2.76 13.03 5.28
C ARG A 4 2.48 11.57 4.95
N LEU A 5 1.55 11.33 4.04
CA LEU A 5 1.14 10.00 3.60
C LEU A 5 1.77 9.73 2.23
N ARG A 6 2.78 8.87 2.18
CA ARG A 6 3.52 8.58 0.95
C ARG A 6 3.04 7.28 0.31
N LYS A 7 2.68 7.40 -0.97
CA LYS A 7 2.41 6.28 -1.86
C LYS A 7 3.68 5.90 -2.63
N HIS A 8 3.93 4.61 -2.77
CA HIS A 8 4.96 4.14 -3.71
C HIS A 8 4.40 4.03 -5.12
N PRO A 9 5.09 4.49 -6.18
CA PRO A 9 4.56 4.43 -7.55
C PRO A 9 4.19 3.00 -7.99
N TRP A 10 4.90 1.99 -7.49
CA TRP A 10 4.68 0.57 -7.85
C TRP A 10 3.64 -0.16 -7.00
N SER A 11 2.99 0.54 -6.07
CA SER A 11 1.96 -0.05 -5.18
C SER A 11 0.58 -0.21 -5.84
N PHE A 12 0.48 0.03 -7.16
CA PHE A 12 -0.79 0.01 -7.91
C PHE A 12 -1.47 -1.37 -7.94
N LEU A 13 -0.73 -2.47 -7.82
CA LEU A 13 -1.31 -3.82 -7.83
C LEU A 13 -1.90 -4.26 -6.48
N VAL A 14 -1.63 -3.53 -5.40
CA VAL A 14 -1.94 -3.93 -4.01
C VAL A 14 -2.80 -2.88 -3.31
N GLY A 15 -3.81 -2.33 -4.00
CA GLY A 15 -4.83 -1.50 -3.36
C GLY A 15 -4.37 -0.10 -2.92
N ALA A 16 -3.11 0.29 -3.07
CA ALA A 16 -2.63 1.64 -2.74
C ALA A 16 -3.16 2.75 -3.67
N GLY A 17 -4.07 2.43 -4.59
CA GLY A 17 -4.99 3.41 -5.20
C GLY A 17 -6.01 3.98 -4.19
N LEU A 18 -6.28 3.25 -3.11
CA LEU A 18 -7.23 3.65 -2.08
C LEU A 18 -6.62 4.66 -1.12
N ARG A 19 -7.51 5.44 -0.48
CA ARG A 19 -7.14 6.41 0.55
C ARG A 19 -6.74 5.66 1.82
N PRO A 20 -5.56 5.97 2.42
CA PRO A 20 -5.19 5.40 3.70
C PRO A 20 -6.20 5.79 4.78
N VAL A 21 -6.43 4.85 5.69
CA VAL A 21 -7.17 5.07 6.92
C VAL A 21 -6.15 5.39 8.01
N VAL A 22 -6.41 6.49 8.71
CA VAL A 22 -5.59 6.98 9.81
C VAL A 22 -6.46 7.04 11.06
N THR A 23 -6.05 6.35 12.11
CA THR A 23 -6.68 6.36 13.42
C THR A 23 -5.78 7.10 14.39
N ILE A 24 -6.31 8.11 15.07
CA ILE A 24 -5.57 8.98 15.97
C ILE A 24 -6.31 9.02 17.30
N ASN A 25 -5.70 8.53 18.37
CA ASN A 25 -6.33 8.44 19.70
C ASN A 25 -7.74 7.81 19.62
N GLY A 26 -7.93 6.78 18.79
CA GLY A 26 -9.21 6.11 18.55
C GLY A 26 -10.11 6.74 17.48
N TYR A 27 -9.86 7.98 17.05
CA TYR A 27 -10.63 8.63 15.98
C TYR A 27 -10.13 8.24 14.61
N THR A 28 -10.99 7.62 13.81
CA THR A 28 -10.63 7.06 12.50
C THR A 28 -11.14 7.93 11.36
N GLN A 29 -10.25 8.25 10.42
CA GLN A 29 -10.57 9.03 9.22
C GLN A 29 -9.81 8.53 8.00
N ARG A 30 -10.38 8.74 6.80
CA ARG A 30 -9.69 8.48 5.53
C ARG A 30 -9.04 9.74 5.03
N LEU A 31 -7.72 9.70 4.85
CA LEU A 31 -6.95 10.85 4.39
C LEU A 31 -6.47 10.66 2.95
N PRO A 32 -6.31 11.74 2.16
CA PRO A 32 -5.66 11.64 0.86
C PRO A 32 -4.17 11.31 1.02
N TRP A 33 -3.57 10.77 -0.04
CA TRP A 33 -2.11 10.71 -0.13
C TRP A 33 -1.53 12.13 -0.21
N GLY A 34 -0.34 12.32 0.35
CA GLY A 34 0.35 13.61 0.42
C GLY A 34 0.31 14.21 1.82
N ASP A 35 0.42 15.53 1.87
CA ASP A 35 0.58 16.28 3.11
C ASP A 35 -0.80 16.62 3.68
N THR A 36 -1.04 16.25 4.94
CA THR A 36 -2.25 16.59 5.67
C THR A 36 -1.90 17.19 7.01
N TYR A 37 -2.46 18.38 7.28
CA TYR A 37 -2.39 18.99 8.61
C TYR A 37 -3.55 18.53 9.47
N LEU A 38 -3.26 18.10 10.69
CA LEU A 38 -4.23 17.62 11.66
C LEU A 38 -4.17 18.49 12.93
N PRO A 39 -5.29 19.10 13.34
CA PRO A 39 -5.36 19.93 14.54
C PRO A 39 -5.38 19.05 15.80
N ILE A 40 -4.22 18.49 16.13
CA ILE A 40 -4.04 17.64 17.32
C ILE A 40 -3.30 18.46 18.38
N PRO A 41 -3.83 18.55 19.61
CA PRO A 41 -3.15 19.20 20.73
C PRO A 41 -1.76 18.63 20.99
N ASP A 42 -0.80 19.50 21.33
CA ASP A 42 0.60 19.13 21.55
C ASP A 42 0.91 18.76 23.02
N ASP A 43 -0.10 18.70 23.89
CA ASP A 43 -0.01 18.51 25.34
C ASP A 43 0.16 17.04 25.79
N ALA A 44 -0.34 16.07 25.03
CA ALA A 44 -0.31 14.64 25.40
C ALA A 44 0.28 13.76 24.29
N PRO A 45 0.88 12.58 24.60
CA PRO A 45 1.26 11.61 23.57
C PRO A 45 0.10 11.28 22.64
N VAL A 46 0.38 11.09 21.35
CA VAL A 46 -0.62 10.77 20.34
C VAL A 46 -0.35 9.37 19.79
N GLU A 47 -1.35 8.51 19.88
CA GLU A 47 -1.32 7.19 19.27
C GLU A 47 -1.86 7.29 17.84
N ILE A 48 -1.02 6.94 16.87
CA ILE A 48 -1.39 6.91 15.46
C ILE A 48 -1.28 5.50 14.93
N GLU A 49 -2.37 5.04 14.33
CA GLU A 49 -2.40 3.86 13.48
C GLU A 49 -2.69 4.28 12.04
N VAL A 50 -1.94 3.74 11.09
CA VAL A 50 -2.18 3.95 9.66
C VAL A 50 -2.21 2.60 8.97
N TYR A 51 -3.20 2.42 8.10
CA TYR A 51 -3.27 1.28 7.18
C TYR A 51 -3.95 1.67 5.87
N VAL A 52 -3.70 0.92 4.82
CA VAL A 52 -4.42 1.04 3.55
C VAL A 52 -5.48 -0.06 3.52
N PRO A 53 -6.78 0.27 3.31
CA PRO A 53 -7.79 -0.76 3.17
C PRO A 53 -7.55 -1.54 1.88
N ASP A 54 -7.69 -2.86 1.92
CA ASP A 54 -7.68 -3.72 0.74
C ASP A 54 -9.10 -4.17 0.42
N THR A 55 -9.54 -3.92 -0.81
CA THR A 55 -10.84 -4.37 -1.31
C THR A 55 -10.72 -5.81 -1.77
N ASN A 56 -10.74 -6.75 -0.84
CA ASN A 56 -10.95 -8.15 -1.17
C ASN A 56 -12.46 -8.39 -1.38
N PRO A 57 -12.91 -8.87 -2.55
CA PRO A 57 -14.33 -9.09 -2.86
C PRO A 57 -15.02 -10.16 -1.98
N ARG A 58 -14.28 -10.90 -1.14
CA ARG A 58 -14.81 -11.97 -0.28
C ARG A 58 -15.10 -11.55 1.17
N SER A 59 -15.52 -10.31 1.44
CA SER A 59 -16.00 -9.84 2.78
C SER A 59 -14.92 -9.72 3.89
N PHE A 60 -13.70 -10.22 3.68
CA PHE A 60 -12.60 -9.99 4.61
C PHE A 60 -11.94 -8.65 4.31
N VAL A 61 -12.22 -7.64 5.15
CA VAL A 61 -11.47 -6.36 5.15
C VAL A 61 -10.02 -6.69 5.49
N THR A 62 -9.22 -6.87 4.45
CA THR A 62 -7.78 -7.07 4.60
C THR A 62 -7.16 -5.68 4.68
N THR A 63 -6.11 -5.51 5.48
CA THR A 63 -5.41 -4.23 5.62
C THR A 63 -3.98 -4.39 5.17
N ILE A 64 -3.49 -3.40 4.44
CA ILE A 64 -2.14 -3.38 3.90
C ILE A 64 -1.34 -2.34 4.64
N GLY A 65 -0.10 -2.70 4.96
CA GLY A 65 0.85 -1.73 5.49
C GLY A 65 0.48 -1.17 6.85
N LYS A 66 -0.30 -1.90 7.65
CA LYS A 66 -0.71 -1.48 9.00
C LYS A 66 0.53 -1.20 9.87
N VAL A 67 0.55 -0.03 10.49
CA VAL A 67 1.57 0.39 11.45
C VAL A 67 0.92 1.22 12.55
N ALA A 68 1.33 1.01 13.79
CA ALA A 68 0.90 1.79 14.94
C ALA A 68 2.13 2.37 15.65
N ARG A 69 2.05 3.62 16.09
CA ARG A 69 3.14 4.32 16.77
C ARG A 69 2.59 5.36 17.75
N SER A 70 3.19 5.42 18.94
CA SER A 70 2.99 6.52 19.87
C SER A 70 4.00 7.63 19.58
N ILE A 71 3.52 8.87 19.48
CA ILE A 71 4.31 10.05 19.18
C ILE A 71 4.31 10.93 20.43
N PRO A 72 5.49 11.18 21.04
CA PRO A 72 5.58 11.95 22.27
C PRO A 72 5.17 13.42 22.05
N PRO A 73 4.84 14.14 23.13
CA PRO A 73 4.59 15.57 23.07
C PRO A 73 5.85 16.38 22.70
N GLY A 74 5.63 17.50 22.02
CA GLY A 74 6.71 18.37 21.54
C GLY A 74 6.25 19.37 20.49
N HIS A 75 7.01 20.46 20.36
CA HIS A 75 6.78 21.47 19.33
C HIS A 75 7.08 20.87 17.96
N GLN A 76 6.15 21.00 17.01
CA GLN A 76 6.26 20.50 15.62
C GLN A 76 6.26 18.97 15.46
N ARG A 77 5.18 18.32 15.91
CA ARG A 77 4.93 16.91 15.54
C ARG A 77 4.74 16.79 14.04
N ALA A 78 5.71 16.19 13.37
CA ALA A 78 5.64 15.87 11.94
C ALA A 78 6.07 14.41 11.73
N VAL A 79 5.18 13.61 11.14
CA VAL A 79 5.48 12.22 10.81
C VAL A 79 5.16 11.92 9.36
N GLU A 80 5.94 11.00 8.81
CA GLU A 80 5.73 10.43 7.50
C GLU A 80 5.31 8.96 7.67
N TYR A 81 4.37 8.54 6.84
CA TYR A 81 4.02 7.15 6.63
C TYR A 81 4.36 6.77 5.19
N SER A 82 5.10 5.68 5.01
CA SER A 82 5.33 5.05 3.71
C SER A 82 4.57 3.74 3.61
N ALA A 83 3.65 3.67 2.63
CA ALA A 83 2.98 2.43 2.30
C ALA A 83 3.98 1.40 1.72
N PRO A 84 3.78 0.09 1.97
CA PRO A 84 4.56 -0.95 1.34
C PRO A 84 4.21 -1.05 -0.16
N ALA A 85 5.16 -1.58 -0.95
CA ALA A 85 4.95 -1.92 -2.35
C ALA A 85 4.24 -3.28 -2.52
N PHE A 86 4.23 -4.11 -1.48
CA PHE A 86 3.67 -5.46 -1.49
C PHE A 86 2.68 -5.66 -0.33
N GLY A 87 1.53 -6.28 -0.58
CA GLY A 87 0.41 -6.37 0.36
C GLY A 87 0.77 -7.08 1.68
N GLY A 88 1.67 -8.07 1.64
CA GLY A 88 2.11 -8.82 2.82
C GLY A 88 3.13 -8.09 3.71
N CYS A 89 3.54 -6.86 3.36
CA CYS A 89 4.51 -6.11 4.15
C CYS A 89 3.83 -5.08 5.07
N LYS A 90 4.49 -4.79 6.20
CA LYS A 90 4.12 -3.64 7.05
C LYS A 90 4.53 -2.34 6.38
N GLY A 91 3.77 -1.28 6.67
CA GLY A 91 4.15 0.08 6.34
C GLY A 91 5.22 0.57 7.31
N GLU A 92 5.78 1.72 7.02
CA GLU A 92 6.80 2.34 7.85
C GLU A 92 6.38 3.73 8.27
N MET A 93 6.56 4.08 9.54
CA MET A 93 6.22 5.40 10.07
C MET A 93 7.41 5.96 10.84
N GLY A 94 7.75 7.22 10.58
CA GLY A 94 8.89 7.89 11.20
C GLY A 94 8.91 9.40 10.96
N PRO A 95 10.00 10.07 11.33
CA PRO A 95 10.23 11.46 10.95
C PRO A 95 10.12 11.67 9.44
N LEU A 96 9.88 12.92 9.04
CA LEU A 96 9.81 13.29 7.62
C LEU A 96 11.11 12.89 6.89
N GLY A 97 10.96 12.27 5.72
CA GLY A 97 12.08 11.87 4.85
C GLY A 97 12.86 10.63 5.32
N THR A 98 12.58 10.05 6.50
CA THR A 98 13.33 8.88 6.98
C THR A 98 12.69 7.55 6.63
N THR A 99 11.43 7.56 6.18
CA THR A 99 10.67 6.32 5.95
C THR A 99 11.00 5.67 4.60
N ARG A 100 10.96 4.34 4.57
CA ARG A 100 11.20 3.55 3.35
C ARG A 100 9.99 2.69 2.98
N THR A 101 9.76 2.55 1.68
CA THR A 101 8.82 1.56 1.15
C THR A 101 9.42 0.16 1.25
N ARG A 102 8.70 -0.75 1.91
CA ARG A 102 9.07 -2.17 2.04
C ARG A 102 8.40 -3.02 0.95
N GLY A 103 8.96 -4.19 0.67
CA GLY A 103 8.35 -5.18 -0.22
C GLY A 103 8.57 -4.93 -1.71
N VAL A 104 9.42 -3.99 -2.10
CA VAL A 104 9.76 -3.74 -3.52
C VAL A 104 10.28 -5.00 -4.22
N PRO A 105 11.22 -5.78 -3.65
CA PRO A 105 11.69 -7.01 -4.31
C PRO A 105 10.56 -8.03 -4.50
N GLY A 106 9.69 -8.20 -3.49
CA GLY A 106 8.54 -9.11 -3.59
C GLY A 106 7.58 -8.70 -4.70
N GLN A 107 7.29 -7.40 -4.80
CA GLN A 107 6.46 -6.84 -5.86
C GLN A 107 7.06 -7.07 -7.25
N VAL A 108 8.37 -6.88 -7.42
CA VAL A 108 9.07 -7.13 -8.69
C VAL A 108 8.96 -8.60 -9.09
N VAL A 109 9.19 -9.52 -8.16
CA VAL A 109 9.07 -10.97 -8.42
C VAL A 109 7.63 -11.33 -8.83
N THR A 110 6.63 -10.80 -8.14
CA THR A 110 5.22 -11.04 -8.49
C THR A 110 4.89 -10.55 -9.90
N VAL A 111 5.35 -9.34 -10.27
CA VAL A 111 5.14 -8.79 -11.62
C VAL A 111 5.81 -9.64 -12.69
N LEU A 112 7.05 -10.07 -12.46
CA LEU A 112 7.78 -10.93 -13.40
C LEU A 112 7.08 -12.27 -13.61
N PHE A 113 6.61 -12.88 -12.51
CA PHE A 113 5.89 -14.15 -12.57
C PHE A 113 4.56 -14.01 -13.33
N LEU A 114 3.79 -12.96 -13.07
CA LEU A 114 2.54 -12.68 -13.80
C LEU A 114 2.80 -12.43 -15.29
N GLY A 115 3.86 -11.67 -15.62
CA GLY A 115 4.27 -11.44 -17.00
C GLY A 115 4.65 -12.74 -17.73
N LEU A 116 5.40 -13.62 -17.07
CA LEU A 116 5.76 -14.93 -17.62
C LEU A 116 4.52 -15.80 -17.88
N MET A 117 3.59 -15.86 -16.92
CA MET A 117 2.34 -16.60 -17.09
C MET A 117 1.50 -16.06 -18.25
N ALA A 118 1.40 -14.73 -18.39
CA ALA A 118 0.69 -14.12 -19.51
C ALA A 118 1.30 -14.50 -20.87
N ILE A 119 2.64 -14.56 -20.97
CA ILE A 119 3.34 -14.99 -22.19
C ILE A 119 3.02 -16.45 -22.52
N VAL A 120 3.08 -17.35 -21.54
CA VAL A 120 2.77 -18.77 -21.74
C VAL A 120 1.32 -18.96 -22.22
N VAL A 121 0.37 -18.26 -21.61
CA VAL A 121 -1.04 -18.29 -22.03
C VAL A 121 -1.20 -17.75 -23.45
N ALA A 122 -0.56 -16.63 -23.78
CA ALA A 122 -0.63 -16.05 -25.12
C ALA A 122 -0.07 -17.00 -26.19
N LEU A 123 1.07 -17.66 -25.91
CA LEU A 123 1.65 -18.65 -26.81
C LEU A 123 0.73 -19.88 -26.97
N GLY A 124 0.11 -20.35 -25.89
CA GLY A 124 -0.86 -21.44 -25.94
C GLY A 124 -2.09 -21.08 -26.78
N LEU A 125 -2.61 -19.86 -26.64
CA LEU A 125 -3.74 -19.36 -27.44
C LEU A 125 -3.38 -19.22 -28.92
N VAL A 126 -2.20 -18.68 -29.23
CA VAL A 126 -1.70 -18.60 -30.61
C VAL A 126 -1.54 -20.00 -31.21
N GLY A 127 -0.95 -20.95 -30.47
CA GLY A 127 -0.83 -22.33 -30.90
C GLY A 127 -2.18 -23.00 -31.18
N ALA A 128 -3.17 -22.79 -30.30
CA ALA A 128 -4.53 -23.31 -30.48
C ALA A 128 -5.22 -22.71 -31.72
N VAL A 129 -5.05 -21.40 -31.96
CA VAL A 129 -5.58 -20.73 -33.16
C VAL A 129 -4.93 -21.27 -34.43
N VAL A 130 -3.61 -21.45 -34.43
CA VAL A 130 -2.87 -21.99 -35.58
C VAL A 130 -3.30 -23.44 -35.87
N ALA A 131 -3.39 -24.29 -34.84
CA ALA A 131 -3.83 -25.68 -35.00
C ALA A 131 -5.26 -25.78 -35.53
N ALA A 132 -6.16 -24.90 -35.07
CA ALA A 132 -7.52 -24.82 -35.59
C ALA A 132 -7.58 -24.36 -37.06
N ALA A 133 -6.68 -23.46 -37.46
CA ALA A 133 -6.59 -22.97 -38.84
C ALA A 133 -5.97 -23.96 -39.82
N THR A 134 -5.06 -24.84 -39.35
CA THR A 134 -4.39 -25.85 -40.20
C THR A 134 -5.11 -27.19 -40.26
N GLY A 135 -6.20 -27.37 -39.51
CA GLY A 135 -7.04 -28.57 -39.57
C GLY A 135 -6.40 -29.84 -38.98
N GLN A 136 -5.30 -29.72 -38.23
CA GLN A 136 -4.73 -30.83 -37.48
C GLN A 136 -5.59 -31.08 -36.24
N ARG A 137 -6.51 -32.04 -36.35
CA ARG A 137 -7.17 -32.70 -35.21
C ARG A 137 -6.34 -33.88 -34.72
#